data_AF-A0A972LKN3-F1
#
_entry.id   AF-A0A972LKN3-F1
#
_cell.length_a   1.000
_cell.length_b   1.000
_cell.length_c   1.000
_cell.angle_alpha   90.00
_cell.angle_beta   90.00
_cell.angle_gamma   90.00
#
_symmetry.space_group_name_H-M   'P 1'
#
loop_
_entity.id
_entity.type
_entity.pdbx_description
1 polymer ?
#
loop_
_entity_poly.entity_id
_entity_poly.type
_entity_poly.pdbx_seq_one_letter_code
_entity_poly.pdbx_strand_id
1 'polypeptide(L)'
;MLSRCQKVAPAPRFHFKNKLYSLDASIIDLCLSFFSWAKFRKTKGAIKLHVGLDHEGYLPTFVSIIDGKTAEIKAGRLLNFPKGRILACDRGYTDYG
;
A
#
# COMPACT_ATOMS: atom_id res chain seq x y z
N MET A 1 2.90 -12.62 13.38
CA MET A 1 3.91 -12.63 12.29
C MET A 1 4.74 -11.34 12.28
N LEU A 2 4.10 -10.16 12.27
CA LEU A 2 4.78 -8.86 12.29
C LEU A 2 5.85 -8.70 13.40
N SER A 3 5.53 -9.05 14.65
CA SER A 3 6.46 -8.95 15.78
C SER A 3 7.71 -9.82 15.63
N ARG A 4 7.67 -10.86 14.77
CA ARG A 4 8.84 -11.68 14.43
C ARG A 4 9.71 -10.95 13.41
N CYS A 5 9.10 -10.39 12.37
CA CYS A 5 9.80 -9.64 11.33
C CYS A 5 10.48 -8.39 11.89
N GLN A 6 9.87 -7.69 12.85
CA GLN A 6 10.46 -6.51 13.50
C GLN A 6 11.79 -6.81 14.20
N LYS A 7 11.94 -8.02 14.77
CA LYS A 7 13.19 -8.42 15.46
C LYS A 7 14.36 -8.65 14.50
N VAL A 8 14.07 -8.88 13.23
CA VAL A 8 15.07 -9.17 12.18
C VAL A 8 15.13 -8.08 11.11
N ALA A 9 14.37 -7.00 11.29
CA ALA A 9 14.31 -5.92 10.33
C ALA A 9 15.68 -5.25 10.23
N PRO A 10 16.16 -4.94 9.01
CA PRO A 10 17.42 -4.25 8.83
C PRO A 10 17.36 -2.86 9.50
N ALA A 11 18.49 -2.44 10.07
CA ALA A 11 18.63 -1.07 10.52
C ALA A 11 18.58 -0.11 9.31
N PRO A 12 17.99 1.09 9.46
CA PRO A 12 17.91 2.03 8.36
C PRO A 12 19.30 2.56 8.02
N ARG A 13 19.63 2.60 6.73
CA ARG A 13 20.88 3.21 6.24
C ARG A 13 20.86 4.73 6.30
N PHE A 14 19.67 5.31 6.31
CA PHE A 14 19.42 6.75 6.32
C PHE A 14 18.20 7.04 7.19
N HIS A 15 18.28 8.08 8.03
CA HIS A 15 17.19 8.44 8.93
C HIS A 15 16.81 9.91 8.75
N PHE A 16 15.51 10.14 8.58
CA PHE A 16 14.91 11.47 8.67
C PHE A 16 14.47 11.71 10.11
N LYS A 17 14.53 12.97 10.57
CA LYS A 17 14.03 13.36 11.90
C LYS A 17 12.58 12.92 12.15
N ASN A 18 11.77 12.91 11.10
CA ASN A 18 10.39 12.43 11.11
C ASN A 18 10.35 11.12 10.32
N LYS A 19 9.68 10.07 10.82
CA LYS A 19 9.64 8.80 10.08
C LYS A 19 8.98 8.97 8.72
N LEU A 20 9.54 8.32 7.71
CA LEU A 20 9.08 8.33 6.34
C LEU A 20 8.32 7.04 6.02
N TYR A 21 7.14 7.19 5.43
CA TYR A 21 6.41 6.11 4.78
C TYR A 21 6.36 6.34 3.28
N SER A 22 6.53 5.28 2.50
CA SER A 22 6.19 5.28 1.07
C SER A 22 4.91 4.50 0.85
N LEU A 23 3.97 5.12 0.14
CA LEU A 23 2.73 4.49 -0.27
C LEU A 23 2.78 4.20 -1.76
N ASP A 24 2.58 2.94 -2.11
CA ASP A 24 2.53 2.47 -3.50
C ASP A 24 1.38 1.46 -3.68
N ALA A 25 0.89 1.34 -4.92
CA ALA A 25 -0.15 0.40 -5.30
C ALA A 25 0.33 -0.49 -6.45
N SER A 26 0.21 -1.81 -6.26
CA SER A 26 0.48 -2.79 -7.31
C SER A 26 -0.80 -3.49 -7.75
N ILE A 27 -1.04 -3.58 -9.06
CA ILE A 27 -2.12 -4.39 -9.62
C ILE A 27 -1.64 -5.83 -9.76
N ILE A 28 -2.37 -6.78 -9.19
CA ILE A 28 -2.10 -8.21 -9.33
C ILE A 28 -3.21 -8.80 -10.20
N ASP A 29 -2.81 -9.28 -11.39
CA ASP A 29 -3.71 -9.98 -12.31
C ASP A 29 -4.13 -11.33 -11.70
N LEU A 30 -5.44 -11.59 -11.71
CA LEU A 30 -6.03 -12.81 -11.18
C LEU A 30 -6.86 -13.53 -12.26
N CYS A 31 -6.95 -14.85 -12.12
CA CYS A 31 -7.84 -15.64 -12.96
C CYS A 31 -9.30 -15.38 -12.57
N LEU A 32 -10.09 -14.83 -13.51
CA LEU A 32 -11.46 -14.41 -13.24
C LEU A 32 -12.39 -15.57 -12.88
N SER A 33 -12.10 -16.79 -13.36
CA SER A 33 -12.90 -17.99 -13.02
C SER A 33 -12.76 -18.37 -11.55
N PHE A 34 -11.60 -18.16 -10.95
CA PHE A 34 -11.36 -18.42 -9.53
C PHE A 34 -11.74 -17.22 -8.65
N PHE A 35 -11.55 -16.00 -9.14
CA PHE A 35 -11.79 -14.76 -8.39
C PHE A 35 -12.86 -13.91 -9.07
N SER A 36 -14.08 -14.44 -9.10
CA SER A 36 -15.23 -13.83 -9.81
C SER A 36 -15.66 -12.48 -9.22
N TRP A 37 -15.30 -12.20 -7.96
CA TRP A 37 -15.53 -10.92 -7.28
C TRP A 37 -14.54 -9.83 -7.71
N ALA A 38 -13.34 -10.18 -8.17
CA ALA A 38 -12.26 -9.24 -8.49
C ALA A 38 -12.31 -8.78 -9.96
N LYS A 39 -13.49 -8.40 -10.50
CA LYS A 39 -13.66 -8.07 -11.92
C LYS A 39 -12.90 -6.80 -12.34
N PHE A 40 -11.93 -6.94 -13.24
CA PHE A 40 -11.15 -5.80 -13.76
C PHE A 40 -11.44 -5.49 -15.23
N ARG A 41 -11.38 -6.47 -16.12
CA ARG A 41 -11.76 -6.35 -17.55
C ARG A 41 -12.72 -7.47 -17.95
N LYS A 42 -13.16 -7.50 -19.22
CA LYS A 42 -14.12 -8.51 -19.74
C LYS A 42 -13.73 -9.95 -19.40
N THR A 43 -12.45 -10.28 -19.49
CA THR A 43 -11.93 -11.65 -19.28
C THR A 43 -10.86 -11.74 -18.18
N LYS A 44 -10.57 -10.63 -17.48
CA LYS A 44 -9.50 -10.57 -16.46
C LYS A 44 -10.04 -10.13 -15.11
N GLY A 45 -9.66 -10.85 -14.06
CA GLY A 45 -9.77 -10.38 -12.70
C GLY A 45 -8.50 -9.64 -12.30
N ALA A 46 -8.59 -8.68 -11.39
CA ALA A 46 -7.43 -8.08 -10.75
C ALA A 46 -7.80 -7.47 -9.40
N ILE A 47 -6.82 -7.44 -8.51
CA ILE A 47 -6.86 -6.68 -7.26
C ILE A 47 -5.78 -5.60 -7.29
N LYS A 48 -6.00 -4.52 -6.56
CA LYS A 48 -4.92 -3.61 -6.16
C LYS A 48 -4.48 -3.93 -4.75
N LEU A 49 -3.18 -4.07 -4.57
CA LEU A 49 -2.52 -4.17 -3.29
C LEU A 49 -1.86 -2.82 -2.98
N HIS A 50 -2.41 -2.10 -2.01
CA HIS A 50 -1.83 -0.86 -1.49
C HIS A 50 -0.90 -1.19 -0.33
N VAL A 51 0.33 -0.71 -0.38
CA VAL A 51 1.33 -0.94 0.67
C VAL A 51 1.93 0.37 1.13
N GLY A 52 1.86 0.61 2.43
CA GLY A 52 2.61 1.66 3.12
C GLY A 52 3.86 1.06 3.76
N LEU A 53 5.02 1.33 3.17
CA LEU A 53 6.33 0.84 3.60
C LEU A 53 6.97 1.80 4.59
N ASP A 54 7.39 1.28 5.76
CA ASP A 54 8.20 2.04 6.73
C ASP A 54 9.68 2.00 6.33
N HIS A 55 10.30 3.17 6.16
CA HIS A 55 11.71 3.26 5.78
C HIS A 55 12.68 2.99 6.93
N GLU A 56 12.23 2.89 8.18
CA GLU A 56 13.13 2.52 9.29
C GLU A 56 13.52 1.04 9.23
N GLY A 57 12.57 0.15 8.96
CA GLY A 57 12.79 -1.30 8.96
C GLY A 57 12.46 -1.98 7.64
N TYR A 58 12.06 -1.23 6.61
CA TYR A 58 11.53 -1.74 5.34
C TYR A 58 10.39 -2.74 5.52
N LEU A 59 9.52 -2.49 6.52
CA LEU A 59 8.37 -3.34 6.80
C LEU A 59 7.07 -2.71 6.28
N PRO A 60 6.16 -3.51 5.72
CA PRO A 60 4.83 -3.03 5.37
C PRO A 60 4.05 -2.75 6.65
N THR A 61 3.73 -1.47 6.89
CA THR A 61 2.96 -1.01 8.05
C THR A 61 1.48 -0.88 7.74
N PHE A 62 1.16 -0.62 6.47
CA PHE A 62 -0.20 -0.55 5.97
C PHE A 62 -0.34 -1.47 4.78
N VAL A 63 -1.39 -2.29 4.78
CA VAL A 63 -1.72 -3.15 3.65
C VAL A 63 -3.23 -3.10 3.44
N SER A 64 -3.66 -2.80 2.22
CA SER A 64 -5.06 -2.86 1.82
C SER A 64 -5.20 -3.55 0.48
N ILE A 65 -6.19 -4.44 0.38
CA ILE A 65 -6.52 -5.17 -0.84
C ILE A 65 -7.90 -4.71 -1.28
N ILE A 66 -7.99 -4.19 -2.49
CA ILE A 66 -9.24 -3.73 -3.10
C ILE A 66 -9.36 -4.27 -4.52
N ASP A 67 -10.53 -4.10 -5.14
CA ASP A 67 -10.70 -4.44 -6.54
C ASP A 67 -9.81 -3.57 -7.45
N GLY A 68 -9.36 -4.13 -8.57
CA GLY A 68 -8.41 -3.45 -9.45
C GLY A 68 -8.93 -2.16 -10.10
N LYS A 69 -10.24 -1.86 -10.07
CA LYS A 69 -10.80 -0.65 -10.68
C LYS A 69 -10.86 0.53 -9.72
N THR A 70 -10.78 0.27 -8.42
CA THR A 70 -10.87 1.33 -7.43
C THR A 70 -9.65 2.26 -7.49
N ALA A 71 -9.91 3.57 -7.46
CA ALA A 71 -8.88 4.60 -7.47
C ALA A 71 -8.07 4.59 -6.16
N GLU A 72 -6.77 4.87 -6.28
CA GLU A 72 -5.77 4.82 -5.21
C GLU A 72 -6.15 5.71 -4.02
N ILE A 73 -6.67 6.92 -4.30
CA ILE A 73 -7.15 7.85 -3.28
C ILE A 73 -8.18 7.23 -2.32
N LYS A 74 -9.06 6.34 -2.82
CA LYS A 74 -10.08 5.71 -1.97
C LYS A 74 -9.45 4.77 -0.96
N ALA A 75 -8.41 4.01 -1.36
CA ALA A 75 -7.63 3.24 -0.41
C ALA A 75 -6.81 4.12 0.53
N GLY A 76 -6.18 5.19 0.02
CA GLY A 76 -5.42 6.14 0.83
C GLY A 76 -6.25 6.74 1.97
N ARG A 77 -7.53 7.05 1.72
CA ARG A 77 -8.48 7.55 2.74
C ARG A 77 -8.84 6.56 3.83
N LEU A 78 -8.69 5.26 3.59
CA LEU A 78 -8.94 4.21 4.59
C LEU A 78 -7.73 4.01 5.51
N LEU A 79 -6.56 4.54 5.14
CA LEU A 79 -5.33 4.38 5.90
C LEU A 79 -5.18 5.47 6.97
N ASN A 80 -4.92 5.04 8.20
CA ASN A 80 -4.66 5.94 9.32
C ASN A 80 -3.16 6.23 9.43
N PHE A 81 -2.73 7.39 8.95
CA PHE A 81 -1.34 7.83 9.07
C PHE A 81 -1.08 8.53 10.40
N PRO A 82 -0.10 8.08 11.20
CA PRO A 82 0.26 8.75 12.44
C PRO A 82 0.77 10.18 12.20
N LYS A 83 0.44 11.11 13.10
CA LYS A 83 0.90 12.51 13.03
C LYS A 83 2.42 12.60 13.17
N GLY A 84 3.01 13.66 12.60
CA GLY A 84 4.45 13.92 12.67
C GLY A 84 5.30 13.00 11.80
N ARG A 85 4.68 12.30 10.84
CA ARG A 85 5.34 11.43 9.86
C ARG A 85 5.34 12.09 8.49
N ILE A 86 6.29 11.72 7.64
CA ILE A 86 6.32 12.10 6.23
C ILE A 86 5.69 10.96 5.43
N LEU A 87 4.77 11.29 4.52
CA LEU A 87 4.18 10.34 3.58
C LEU A 87 4.62 10.71 2.16
N ALA A 88 5.43 9.85 1.54
CA ALA A 88 5.72 9.91 0.13
C ALA A 88 4.70 9.04 -0.62
N CYS A 89 3.94 9.64 -1.53
CA CYS A 89 2.98 8.94 -2.38
C CYS A 89 3.05 9.50 -3.80
N ASP A 90 2.58 8.73 -4.77
CA ASP A 90 2.44 9.21 -6.13
C ASP A 90 1.24 10.17 -6.28
N ARG A 91 1.09 10.76 -7.47
CA ARG A 91 0.00 11.69 -7.78
C ARG A 91 -1.39 11.04 -7.76
N GLY A 92 -1.50 9.72 -7.88
CA GLY A 92 -2.77 8.99 -7.82
C GLY A 92 -3.45 9.03 -6.45
N TYR A 93 -2.70 9.36 -5.40
CA TYR A 93 -3.21 9.61 -4.05
C TYR A 93 -3.50 11.09 -3.76
N THR A 94 -3.37 11.97 -4.76
CA THR A 94 -3.71 13.39 -4.59
C THR A 94 -5.12 13.64 -5.11
N ASP A 95 -5.93 14.32 -4.30
CA ASP A 95 -7.25 14.82 -4.70
C ASP A 95 -7.29 16.33 -4.46
N TYR A 96 -7.59 17.09 -5.50
CA TYR A 96 -7.57 18.56 -5.46
C TYR A 96 -8.95 19.17 -5.18
N GLY A 97 -10.03 18.38 -5.23
CA GLY A 97 -11.40 18.88 -5.13
C GLY A 97 -11.89 19.53 -6.42
#